data_AF-A0A2V4DUX7-F1
#
_entry.id   AF-A0A2V4DUX7-F1
#
_cell.length_a   1.000
_cell.length_b   1.000
_cell.length_c   1.000
_cell.angle_alpha   90.00
_cell.angle_beta   90.00
_cell.angle_gamma   90.00
#
_symmetry.space_group_name_H-M   'P 1'
#
loop_
_entity.id
_entity.type
_entity.pdbx_description
1 polymer ?
#
loop_
_entity_poly.entity_id
_entity_poly.type
_entity_poly.pdbx_seq_one_letter_code
_entity_poly.pdbx_strand_id
1 'polypeptide(L)'
;MNNCVVFFRKLSLILLLNLSKPMLFLLVLSISVNNGLAILPSSVITQMYIIGNAPEISESGGTKALNGIKVKLNVPNSDPLVITPGSSNQISVAFDTSPSMYSFDVDFSSMTNDDIIDIDGDYLGSSNNFKVESITAEWRDSNNNIIPSDSTAALGSNICNSASYKGDSTLKLTISISAKTQYGVPTESQPKEVSKTFTVKANDGICYIRPGVLAVNTLYPTGWPEGDNNAWWGSNVVNRADPYDPNQFVKGTGFIASAVDASGNHFPSTAFPYARFRIVPVNSISQYTYKILKNPNSSLKNVPRSSVADSKSEFIFTNNVPSKGDKFVIQLTNTQTNATFFYQFSIQHWFYVHTGNLGFISFYDAESLCRNSGDRLPTRAELTNSPLAYDNNTNTQWYLQGNGYKRAIGNSLMGEWGKIFYYAPINGDLRDMMAGISDSDYEKLFNYDFYFTNELTSVVDSDGFIHRYSVGNAEGNVIVEPDSAYTMCTKY
;
A
#
# COMPACT_ATOMS: atom_id res chain seq x y z
N MET A 1 -39.39 36.64 12.36
CA MET A 1 -38.21 37.41 11.93
C MET A 1 -37.27 36.46 11.19
N ASN A 2 -36.95 36.82 9.94
CA ASN A 2 -35.95 36.25 9.00
C ASN A 2 -36.13 34.76 8.60
N ASN A 3 -36.64 34.50 7.38
CA ASN A 3 -35.89 34.28 6.11
C ASN A 3 -35.15 32.93 6.12
N CYS A 4 -35.15 32.06 5.11
CA CYS A 4 -35.55 32.14 3.71
C CYS A 4 -35.65 30.71 3.13
N VAL A 5 -36.67 30.46 2.30
CA VAL A 5 -36.72 29.73 1.01
C VAL A 5 -35.94 28.41 0.84
N VAL A 6 -36.69 27.31 0.65
CA VAL A 6 -36.30 26.11 -0.12
C VAL A 6 -37.54 25.48 -0.83
N PHE A 7 -37.40 25.31 -2.16
CA PHE A 7 -37.95 24.30 -3.10
C PHE A 7 -39.45 24.12 -3.48
N PHE A 8 -39.67 24.25 -4.80
CA PHE A 8 -40.41 23.41 -5.77
C PHE A 8 -41.85 22.93 -5.54
N ARG A 9 -42.71 23.29 -6.53
CA ARG A 9 -43.72 22.49 -7.27
C ARG A 9 -44.70 23.50 -7.92
N LYS A 10 -45.25 23.34 -9.13
CA LYS A 10 -46.06 22.21 -9.59
C LYS A 10 -46.44 22.40 -11.06
N LEU A 11 -46.60 21.25 -11.73
CA LEU A 11 -47.34 21.00 -12.97
C LEU A 11 -48.78 21.56 -12.94
N SER A 12 -49.34 21.77 -14.14
CA SER A 12 -50.76 21.64 -14.60
C SER A 12 -51.29 22.93 -15.23
N LEU A 13 -51.54 23.00 -16.55
CA LEU A 13 -52.72 22.49 -17.29
C LEU A 13 -54.00 23.29 -17.00
N ILE A 14 -54.48 24.06 -17.99
CA ILE A 14 -55.89 24.39 -18.33
C ILE A 14 -55.81 25.10 -19.71
N LEU A 15 -56.13 24.46 -20.84
CA LEU A 15 -57.45 24.17 -21.41
C LEU A 15 -58.23 25.44 -21.79
N LEU A 16 -58.57 25.58 -23.07
CA LEU A 16 -59.95 25.68 -23.61
C LEU A 16 -59.90 26.27 -25.04
N LEU A 17 -60.09 25.41 -26.04
CA LEU A 17 -61.28 25.37 -26.94
C LEU A 17 -61.03 26.20 -28.23
N ASN A 18 -61.39 25.77 -29.43
CA ASN A 18 -62.11 24.60 -29.89
C ASN A 18 -62.13 24.59 -31.42
N LEU A 19 -62.33 23.40 -32.00
CA LEU A 19 -63.09 23.11 -33.23
C LEU A 19 -62.58 23.73 -34.56
N SER A 20 -62.52 23.07 -35.70
CA SER A 20 -62.95 21.74 -36.15
C SER A 20 -62.41 21.52 -37.57
N LYS A 21 -61.82 20.34 -37.77
CA LYS A 21 -61.66 19.50 -38.99
C LYS A 21 -62.60 19.79 -40.21
N PRO A 22 -62.38 19.14 -41.38
CA PRO A 22 -61.20 19.13 -42.25
C PRO A 22 -61.64 19.19 -43.75
N MET A 23 -60.75 18.80 -44.66
CA MET A 23 -61.02 18.15 -45.96
C MET A 23 -61.03 19.01 -47.25
N LEU A 24 -60.11 18.60 -48.13
CA LEU A 24 -60.32 18.31 -49.57
C LEU A 24 -59.91 19.35 -50.64
N PHE A 25 -59.23 18.81 -51.66
CA PHE A 25 -58.89 19.29 -53.02
C PHE A 25 -57.92 20.48 -53.16
N LEU A 26 -56.71 20.23 -53.69
CA LEU A 26 -56.30 20.09 -55.10
C LEU A 26 -56.24 21.43 -55.86
N LEU A 27 -55.02 21.73 -56.32
CA LEU A 27 -54.71 22.24 -57.67
C LEU A 27 -54.84 23.77 -57.91
N VAL A 28 -53.81 24.27 -58.62
CA VAL A 28 -53.82 25.35 -59.62
C VAL A 28 -53.39 26.77 -59.19
N LEU A 29 -52.19 27.11 -59.69
CA LEU A 29 -51.73 28.39 -60.25
C LEU A 29 -51.69 29.61 -59.31
N SER A 30 -50.80 30.59 -59.43
CA SER A 30 -49.54 30.81 -60.15
C SER A 30 -49.28 32.31 -60.00
N ILE A 31 -48.00 32.69 -59.86
CA ILE A 31 -47.42 33.97 -60.30
C ILE A 31 -47.91 35.20 -59.49
N SER A 32 -47.11 35.79 -58.61
CA SER A 32 -46.05 36.79 -58.87
C SER A 32 -45.50 37.17 -57.47
N VAL A 33 -44.24 37.51 -57.17
CA VAL A 33 -43.39 38.57 -57.73
C VAL A 33 -41.96 38.34 -57.18
N ASN A 34 -40.98 38.63 -58.04
CA ASN A 34 -39.54 38.75 -57.80
C ASN A 34 -39.10 39.39 -56.46
N ASN A 35 -38.03 38.84 -55.87
CA ASN A 35 -36.70 39.46 -55.77
C ASN A 35 -35.93 38.93 -54.55
N GLY A 36 -34.66 38.57 -54.76
CA GLY A 36 -33.71 38.26 -53.70
C GLY A 36 -33.09 36.88 -53.83
N LEU A 37 -32.20 36.69 -54.81
CA LEU A 37 -31.19 35.65 -54.75
C LEU A 37 -30.31 35.94 -53.52
N ALA A 38 -30.67 35.33 -52.39
CA ALA A 38 -29.77 35.14 -51.28
C ALA A 38 -28.67 34.20 -51.76
N ILE A 39 -27.51 34.77 -52.09
CA ILE A 39 -26.27 34.03 -52.24
C ILE A 39 -25.96 33.47 -50.85
N LEU A 40 -26.29 32.19 -50.64
CA LEU A 40 -25.68 31.39 -49.59
C LEU A 40 -24.18 31.35 -49.90
N PRO A 41 -23.29 31.86 -49.03
CA PRO A 41 -21.90 31.52 -49.15
C PRO A 41 -21.81 30.05 -48.76
N SER A 42 -21.81 29.17 -49.76
CA SER A 42 -21.21 27.85 -49.62
C SER A 42 -19.74 28.12 -49.28
N SER A 43 -19.40 28.13 -48.00
CA SER A 43 -18.02 27.95 -47.58
C SER A 43 -17.63 26.54 -48.02
N VAL A 44 -17.12 26.45 -49.25
CA VAL A 44 -16.38 25.29 -49.69
C VAL A 44 -15.19 25.23 -48.75
N ILE A 45 -15.27 24.37 -47.73
CA ILE A 45 -14.09 23.94 -47.00
C ILE A 45 -13.33 23.11 -48.01
N THR A 46 -12.45 23.74 -48.78
CA THR A 46 -11.44 23.02 -49.55
C THR A 46 -10.59 22.31 -48.53
N GLN A 47 -10.88 21.03 -48.32
CA GLN A 47 -10.03 20.17 -47.52
C GLN A 47 -8.70 20.09 -48.28
N MET A 48 -7.68 20.77 -47.74
CA MET A 48 -6.35 20.78 -48.35
C MET A 48 -5.77 19.39 -48.15
N TYR A 49 -5.53 18.69 -49.25
CA TYR A 49 -4.85 17.41 -49.26
C TYR A 49 -3.54 17.58 -50.02
N ILE A 50 -2.44 17.11 -49.43
CA ILE A 50 -1.14 17.05 -50.08
C ILE A 50 -0.96 15.61 -50.55
N ILE A 51 -1.20 15.35 -51.84
CA ILE A 51 -0.97 14.01 -52.42
C ILE A 51 0.51 13.86 -52.66
N GLY A 52 1.12 12.86 -52.03
CA GLY A 52 2.57 12.71 -52.02
C GLY A 52 3.02 11.41 -51.39
N ASN A 53 4.18 11.47 -50.75
CA ASN A 53 4.79 10.37 -50.02
C ASN A 53 4.22 10.30 -48.61
N ALA A 54 4.32 9.13 -48.00
CA ALA A 54 4.09 9.03 -46.56
C ALA A 54 5.17 9.82 -45.81
N PRO A 55 4.86 10.45 -44.67
CA PRO A 55 5.89 10.99 -43.80
C PRO A 55 6.80 9.85 -43.30
N GLU A 56 8.04 10.17 -42.95
CA GLU A 56 8.98 9.24 -42.34
C GLU A 56 9.47 9.77 -41.00
N ILE A 57 9.80 8.90 -40.06
CA ILE A 57 10.39 9.32 -38.78
C ILE A 57 11.90 9.48 -38.97
N SER A 58 12.40 10.68 -38.68
CA SER A 58 13.82 10.99 -38.83
C SER A 58 14.69 10.25 -37.80
N GLU A 59 16.01 10.29 -37.96
CA GLU A 59 16.94 9.76 -36.95
C GLU A 59 16.86 10.54 -35.62
N SER A 60 16.65 11.85 -35.70
CA SER A 60 16.37 12.69 -34.52
C SER A 60 15.10 12.22 -33.83
N GLY A 61 14.02 11.98 -34.59
CA GLY A 61 12.77 11.49 -34.05
C GLY A 61 12.90 10.14 -33.34
N GLY A 62 13.60 9.19 -33.97
CA GLY A 62 13.92 7.91 -33.34
C GLY A 62 14.70 8.07 -32.03
N THR A 63 15.70 8.95 -32.00
CA THR A 63 16.50 9.24 -30.80
C THR A 63 15.66 9.87 -29.69
N LYS A 64 14.78 10.83 -30.01
CA LYS A 64 13.88 11.45 -29.05
C LYS A 64 12.87 10.46 -28.49
N ALA A 65 12.31 9.57 -29.31
CA ALA A 65 11.45 8.49 -28.83
C ALA A 65 12.18 7.57 -27.82
N LEU A 66 13.44 7.20 -28.11
CA LEU A 66 14.26 6.41 -27.17
C LEU A 66 14.61 7.16 -25.87
N ASN A 67 14.67 8.48 -25.91
CA ASN A 67 14.85 9.33 -24.72
C ASN A 67 13.54 9.55 -23.94
N GLY A 68 12.40 9.44 -24.63
CA GLY A 68 11.06 9.51 -24.04
C GLY A 68 10.60 8.23 -23.35
N ILE A 69 11.35 7.13 -23.40
CA ILE A 69 10.98 5.86 -22.76
C ILE A 69 10.70 6.06 -21.27
N LYS A 70 9.49 5.67 -20.84
CA LYS A 70 9.09 5.57 -19.44
C LYS A 70 9.07 4.11 -19.02
N VAL A 71 9.94 3.75 -18.07
CA VAL A 71 9.86 2.47 -17.36
C VAL A 71 8.94 2.67 -16.16
N LYS A 72 7.90 1.86 -16.03
CA LYS A 72 6.88 2.01 -14.99
C LYS A 72 6.86 0.76 -14.11
N LEU A 73 7.00 0.93 -12.80
CA LEU A 73 6.76 -0.11 -11.80
C LEU A 73 5.28 -0.12 -11.45
N ASN A 74 4.61 -1.22 -11.74
CA ASN A 74 3.20 -1.44 -11.46
C ASN A 74 3.00 -1.59 -9.94
N VAL A 75 2.19 -0.71 -9.36
CA VAL A 75 1.83 -0.76 -7.94
C VAL A 75 0.38 -1.20 -7.84
N PRO A 76 0.06 -2.29 -7.12
CA PRO A 76 -1.32 -2.76 -7.00
C PRO A 76 -2.25 -1.68 -6.45
N ASN A 77 -3.32 -1.38 -7.17
CA ASN A 77 -4.34 -0.38 -6.78
C ASN A 77 -3.77 1.03 -6.52
N SER A 78 -2.73 1.43 -7.24
CA SER A 78 -2.15 2.78 -7.22
C SER A 78 -1.57 3.11 -8.60
N ASP A 79 -1.29 4.39 -8.84
CA ASP A 79 -0.62 4.78 -10.08
C ASP A 79 0.77 4.15 -10.17
N PRO A 80 1.21 3.68 -11.35
CA PRO A 80 2.54 3.15 -11.53
C PRO A 80 3.61 4.18 -11.19
N LEU A 81 4.71 3.71 -10.58
CA LEU A 81 5.86 4.55 -10.29
C LEU A 81 6.74 4.63 -11.53
N VAL A 82 6.97 5.84 -12.03
CA VAL A 82 7.92 6.06 -13.14
C VAL A 82 9.33 5.93 -12.59
N ILE A 83 10.09 4.99 -13.17
CA ILE A 83 11.49 4.75 -12.86
C ILE A 83 12.32 5.54 -13.85
N THR A 84 13.16 6.43 -13.33
CA THR A 84 14.11 7.20 -14.14
C THR A 84 15.40 6.41 -14.28
N PRO A 85 15.81 6.00 -15.49
CA PRO A 85 17.11 5.39 -15.69
C PRO A 85 18.23 6.37 -15.32
N GLY A 86 19.28 5.87 -14.67
CA GLY A 86 20.48 6.63 -14.34
C GLY A 86 21.37 6.93 -15.55
N SER A 87 22.45 7.70 -15.31
CA SER A 87 23.49 7.95 -16.30
C SER A 87 24.09 6.60 -16.75
N SER A 88 24.04 6.30 -18.05
CA SER A 88 24.40 5.00 -18.68
C SER A 88 23.25 3.98 -18.85
N ASN A 89 21.99 4.41 -18.93
CA ASN A 89 20.84 3.51 -19.15
C ASN A 89 20.74 2.41 -18.08
N GLN A 90 21.12 2.74 -16.85
CA GLN A 90 21.04 1.83 -15.72
C GLN A 90 19.69 1.99 -15.01
N ILE A 91 19.03 0.89 -14.68
CA ILE A 91 17.81 0.88 -13.89
C ILE A 91 18.12 0.15 -12.59
N SER A 92 18.09 0.87 -11.47
CA SER A 92 18.28 0.29 -10.14
C SER A 92 16.94 -0.11 -9.55
N VAL A 93 16.81 -1.34 -9.06
CA VAL A 93 15.53 -1.93 -8.63
C VAL A 93 15.72 -2.77 -7.37
N ALA A 94 14.60 -3.11 -6.71
CA ALA A 94 14.64 -3.96 -5.54
C ALA A 94 15.01 -5.42 -5.88
N PHE A 95 15.60 -6.15 -4.92
CA PHE A 95 15.99 -7.56 -5.06
C PHE A 95 14.81 -8.47 -5.42
N ASP A 96 13.64 -8.18 -4.86
CA ASP A 96 12.40 -8.96 -5.00
C ASP A 96 11.57 -8.59 -6.24
N THR A 97 12.08 -7.68 -7.09
CA THR A 97 11.37 -7.27 -8.30
C THR A 97 11.37 -8.37 -9.36
N SER A 98 10.29 -8.49 -10.12
CA SER A 98 10.17 -9.40 -11.26
C SER A 98 9.84 -8.66 -12.56
N PRO A 99 10.13 -9.22 -13.75
CA PRO A 99 9.76 -8.64 -15.04
C PRO A 99 8.27 -8.24 -15.14
N SER A 100 7.38 -9.09 -14.63
CA SER A 100 5.93 -8.88 -14.67
C SER A 100 5.44 -7.65 -13.90
N MET A 101 6.28 -7.09 -13.01
CA MET A 101 5.96 -5.86 -12.30
C MET A 101 6.17 -4.61 -13.14
N TYR A 102 6.74 -4.70 -14.34
CA TYR A 102 7.05 -3.52 -15.15
C TYR A 102 6.14 -3.38 -16.37
N SER A 103 5.83 -2.13 -16.69
CA SER A 103 5.21 -1.72 -17.94
C SER A 103 6.02 -0.58 -18.58
N PHE A 104 5.78 -0.34 -19.86
CA PHE A 104 6.58 0.59 -20.67
C PHE A 104 5.69 1.52 -21.49
N ASP A 105 6.18 2.73 -21.72
CA ASP A 105 5.48 3.77 -22.47
C ASP A 105 6.50 4.74 -23.09
N VAL A 106 6.07 5.65 -23.95
CA VAL A 106 6.93 6.65 -24.60
C VAL A 106 6.33 8.04 -24.48
N ASP A 107 7.13 8.99 -24.01
CA ASP A 107 6.83 10.42 -24.04
C ASP A 107 7.24 11.05 -25.37
N PHE A 108 6.26 11.49 -26.16
CA PHE A 108 6.52 12.20 -27.41
C PHE A 108 6.52 13.73 -27.27
N SER A 109 6.41 14.29 -26.05
CA SER A 109 6.30 15.75 -25.84
C SER A 109 7.49 16.58 -26.35
N SER A 110 8.65 15.95 -26.56
CA SER A 110 9.85 16.61 -27.10
C SER A 110 9.94 16.57 -28.64
N MET A 111 9.03 15.86 -29.30
CA MET A 111 9.04 15.68 -30.75
C MET A 111 8.32 16.82 -31.48
N THR A 112 8.89 17.26 -32.59
CA THR A 112 8.44 18.40 -33.41
C THR A 112 8.44 18.05 -34.90
N ASN A 113 8.10 19.02 -35.77
CA ASN A 113 8.14 18.83 -37.22
C ASN A 113 9.54 18.45 -37.74
N ASP A 114 10.62 18.81 -37.04
CA ASP A 114 12.00 18.45 -37.42
C ASP A 114 12.30 16.94 -37.22
N ASP A 115 11.41 16.24 -36.51
CA ASP A 115 11.54 14.81 -36.21
C ASP A 115 10.85 13.92 -37.25
N ILE A 116 10.24 14.51 -38.26
CA ILE A 116 9.72 13.84 -39.44
C ILE A 116 10.40 14.33 -40.71
N ILE A 117 10.39 13.48 -41.72
CA ILE A 117 10.81 13.80 -43.08
C ILE A 117 9.56 13.67 -43.95
N ASP A 118 9.11 14.79 -44.51
CA ASP A 118 8.01 14.82 -45.48
C ASP A 118 8.50 15.61 -46.70
N ILE A 119 8.68 14.90 -47.82
CA ILE A 119 9.26 15.46 -49.04
C ILE A 119 8.30 16.48 -49.68
N ASP A 120 7.01 16.34 -49.43
CA ASP A 120 5.95 17.15 -50.02
C ASP A 120 5.59 18.36 -49.13
N GLY A 121 6.27 18.50 -47.99
CA GLY A 121 6.25 19.68 -47.14
C GLY A 121 5.05 19.73 -46.18
N ASP A 122 4.41 18.59 -45.91
CA ASP A 122 3.42 18.52 -44.84
C ASP A 122 4.07 18.56 -43.45
N TYR A 123 3.25 18.81 -42.44
CA TYR A 123 3.67 18.96 -41.05
C TYR A 123 2.76 18.19 -40.09
N LEU A 124 3.21 18.04 -38.85
CA LEU A 124 2.44 17.37 -37.82
C LEU A 124 1.18 18.17 -37.48
N GLY A 125 0.09 17.47 -37.17
CA GLY A 125 -1.16 18.10 -36.72
C GLY A 125 -1.06 18.75 -35.33
N SER A 126 -2.21 19.18 -34.80
CA SER A 126 -2.29 19.81 -33.47
C SER A 126 -2.27 18.81 -32.29
N SER A 127 -2.49 17.52 -32.53
CA SER A 127 -2.51 16.48 -31.49
C SER A 127 -2.41 15.07 -32.09
N ASN A 128 -1.98 14.10 -31.27
CA ASN A 128 -1.87 12.67 -31.63
C ASN A 128 -1.01 12.40 -32.88
N ASN A 129 0.10 13.14 -32.95
CA ASN A 129 1.01 13.16 -34.10
C ASN A 129 1.96 11.96 -34.14
N PHE A 130 2.15 11.28 -33.02
CA PHE A 130 2.97 10.09 -32.90
C PHE A 130 2.21 9.02 -32.14
N LYS A 131 2.42 7.77 -32.54
CA LYS A 131 1.77 6.61 -31.95
C LYS A 131 2.78 5.50 -31.75
N VAL A 132 2.66 4.81 -30.61
CA VAL A 132 3.34 3.54 -30.37
C VAL A 132 2.46 2.43 -30.96
N GLU A 133 2.99 1.71 -31.95
CA GLU A 133 2.31 0.54 -32.53
C GLU A 133 2.53 -0.70 -31.66
N SER A 134 3.75 -0.88 -31.13
CA SER A 134 4.07 -1.97 -30.22
C SER A 134 5.29 -1.65 -29.36
N ILE A 135 5.36 -2.27 -28.18
CA ILE A 135 6.55 -2.32 -27.34
C ILE A 135 6.82 -3.79 -27.02
N THR A 136 8.00 -4.26 -27.38
CA THR A 136 8.48 -5.59 -27.00
C THR A 136 9.60 -5.43 -25.98
N ALA A 137 9.45 -6.11 -24.84
CA ALA A 137 10.46 -6.19 -23.80
C ALA A 137 11.11 -7.57 -23.81
N GLU A 138 12.43 -7.59 -23.90
CA GLU A 138 13.25 -8.80 -23.75
C GLU A 138 14.13 -8.66 -22.52
N TRP A 139 13.87 -9.49 -21.52
CA TRP A 139 14.66 -9.57 -20.30
C TRP A 139 15.69 -10.69 -20.41
N ARG A 140 16.89 -10.45 -19.90
CA ARG A 140 17.91 -11.48 -19.78
C ARG A 140 18.60 -11.45 -18.43
N ASP A 141 18.97 -12.63 -17.93
CA ASP A 141 19.79 -12.75 -16.73
C ASP A 141 21.27 -12.41 -17.00
N SER A 142 22.09 -12.47 -15.96
CA SER A 142 23.54 -12.22 -16.03
C SER A 142 24.31 -13.23 -16.89
N ASN A 143 23.71 -14.39 -17.18
CA ASN A 143 24.25 -15.42 -18.07
C ASN A 143 23.68 -15.30 -19.49
N ASN A 144 22.96 -14.22 -19.80
CA ASN A 144 22.35 -13.93 -21.09
C ASN A 144 21.17 -14.86 -21.47
N ASN A 145 20.61 -15.61 -20.52
CA ASN A 145 19.40 -16.40 -20.73
C ASN A 145 18.16 -15.52 -20.78
N ILE A 146 17.21 -15.81 -21.68
CA ILE A 146 15.96 -15.06 -21.79
C ILE A 146 15.07 -15.35 -20.58
N ILE A 147 14.54 -14.29 -19.97
CA ILE A 147 13.53 -14.35 -18.92
C ILE A 147 12.19 -13.91 -19.55
N PRO A 148 11.11 -14.70 -19.42
CA PRO A 148 9.79 -14.28 -19.89
C PRO A 148 9.35 -12.96 -19.23
N SER A 149 8.74 -12.07 -20.01
CA SER A 149 8.27 -10.76 -19.52
C SER A 149 7.12 -10.85 -18.51
N ASP A 150 6.40 -11.97 -18.48
CA ASP A 150 5.37 -12.31 -17.49
C ASP A 150 5.91 -13.10 -16.29
N SER A 151 7.23 -13.34 -16.24
CA SER A 151 7.87 -14.04 -15.12
C SER A 151 7.63 -13.33 -13.79
N THR A 152 7.22 -14.10 -12.79
CA THR A 152 7.10 -13.68 -11.39
C THR A 152 8.36 -13.99 -10.58
N ALA A 153 9.38 -14.58 -11.20
CA ALA A 153 10.63 -14.86 -10.53
C ALA A 153 11.41 -13.56 -10.28
N ALA A 154 11.89 -13.38 -9.05
CA ALA A 154 12.69 -12.23 -8.67
C ALA A 154 14.03 -12.19 -9.43
N LEU A 155 14.34 -11.02 -9.99
CA LEU A 155 15.59 -10.73 -10.70
C LEU A 155 16.82 -10.79 -9.78
N GLY A 156 16.66 -10.36 -8.52
CA GLY A 156 17.66 -10.49 -7.47
C GLY A 156 17.40 -11.73 -6.60
N SER A 157 17.07 -11.50 -5.34
CA SER A 157 16.90 -12.50 -4.28
C SER A 157 15.85 -12.08 -3.24
N ASN A 158 15.46 -13.00 -2.37
CA ASN A 158 14.47 -12.80 -1.30
C ASN A 158 15.06 -12.28 0.03
N ILE A 159 16.38 -12.13 0.15
CA ILE A 159 17.02 -11.68 1.40
C ILE A 159 18.09 -10.64 1.06
N CYS A 160 18.17 -9.58 1.86
CA CYS A 160 19.29 -8.64 1.86
C CYS A 160 20.59 -9.28 2.38
N ASN A 161 21.05 -10.32 1.70
CA ASN A 161 22.40 -10.81 1.82
C ASN A 161 23.07 -10.67 0.45
N SER A 162 24.29 -10.13 0.45
CA SER A 162 25.06 -9.92 -0.78
C SER A 162 25.37 -11.22 -1.52
N ALA A 163 25.37 -12.35 -0.81
CA ALA A 163 25.63 -13.68 -1.36
C ALA A 163 24.56 -14.19 -2.33
N SER A 164 23.39 -13.55 -2.38
CA SER A 164 22.26 -14.00 -3.20
C SER A 164 21.99 -13.13 -4.44
N TYR A 165 22.79 -12.09 -4.64
CA TYR A 165 22.71 -11.28 -5.86
C TYR A 165 23.15 -12.11 -7.08
N LYS A 166 22.24 -12.26 -8.05
CA LYS A 166 22.41 -13.11 -9.24
C LYS A 166 23.21 -12.46 -10.37
N GLY A 167 23.70 -11.24 -10.17
CA GLY A 167 24.34 -10.43 -11.22
C GLY A 167 23.37 -9.45 -11.90
N ASP A 168 23.94 -8.58 -12.74
CA ASP A 168 23.17 -7.59 -13.50
C ASP A 168 22.35 -8.27 -14.60
N SER A 169 21.07 -7.90 -14.71
CA SER A 169 20.19 -8.32 -15.81
C SER A 169 20.20 -7.29 -16.93
N THR A 170 19.70 -7.63 -18.11
CA THR A 170 19.50 -6.66 -19.21
C THR A 170 18.05 -6.61 -19.63
N LEU A 171 17.56 -5.41 -19.94
CA LEU A 171 16.25 -5.16 -20.54
C LEU A 171 16.46 -4.49 -21.89
N LYS A 172 16.12 -5.18 -22.98
CA LYS A 172 16.04 -4.58 -24.31
C LYS A 172 14.59 -4.23 -24.62
N LEU A 173 14.33 -2.96 -24.89
CA LEU A 173 13.05 -2.48 -25.39
C LEU A 173 13.17 -2.23 -26.89
N THR A 174 12.31 -2.88 -27.66
CA THR A 174 12.10 -2.60 -29.10
C THR A 174 10.74 -1.96 -29.25
N ILE A 175 10.69 -0.77 -29.85
CA ILE A 175 9.50 0.06 -29.95
C ILE A 175 9.24 0.33 -31.41
N SER A 176 8.03 0.03 -31.87
CA SER A 176 7.55 0.39 -33.20
C SER A 176 6.72 1.66 -33.09
N ILE A 177 7.13 2.73 -33.79
CA ILE A 177 6.49 4.05 -33.75
C ILE A 177 6.06 4.51 -35.14
N SER A 178 4.93 5.19 -35.23
CA SER A 178 4.42 5.82 -36.45
C SER A 178 4.15 7.31 -36.22
N ALA A 179 4.27 8.10 -37.28
CA ALA A 179 3.99 9.53 -37.29
C ALA A 179 2.77 9.84 -38.16
N LYS A 180 2.06 10.90 -37.82
CA LYS A 180 0.87 11.37 -38.53
C LYS A 180 0.99 12.84 -38.87
N THR A 181 0.82 13.16 -40.14
CA THR A 181 0.80 14.53 -40.66
C THR A 181 -0.64 15.01 -40.86
N GLN A 182 -0.79 16.33 -41.04
CA GLN A 182 -2.10 16.99 -40.99
C GLN A 182 -2.90 16.85 -42.29
N TYR A 183 -2.24 16.87 -43.44
CA TYR A 183 -2.89 16.99 -44.76
C TYR A 183 -2.42 15.96 -45.80
N GLY A 184 -1.36 15.20 -45.51
CA GLY A 184 -0.71 14.27 -46.41
C GLY A 184 -1.63 13.12 -46.82
N VAL A 185 -1.50 12.65 -48.05
CA VAL A 185 -2.14 11.42 -48.51
C VAL A 185 -1.04 10.56 -49.13
N PRO A 186 -0.57 9.50 -48.44
CA PRO A 186 -1.04 9.00 -47.13
C PRO A 186 -0.65 9.90 -45.93
N THR A 187 -1.52 9.95 -44.91
CA THR A 187 -1.36 10.77 -43.69
C THR A 187 -0.43 10.15 -42.63
N GLU A 188 -0.17 8.85 -42.73
CA GLU A 188 0.53 8.08 -41.69
C GLU A 188 1.80 7.45 -42.26
N SER A 189 2.87 7.48 -41.45
CA SER A 189 4.15 6.87 -41.80
C SER A 189 4.05 5.35 -41.77
N GLN A 190 4.97 4.68 -42.48
CA GLN A 190 5.28 3.30 -42.12
C GLN A 190 5.87 3.25 -40.70
N PRO A 191 5.61 2.19 -39.92
CA PRO A 191 6.19 2.06 -38.59
C PRO A 191 7.72 1.97 -38.65
N LYS A 192 8.41 2.78 -37.83
CA LYS A 192 9.85 2.73 -37.62
C LYS A 192 10.15 2.00 -36.31
N GLU A 193 11.00 0.99 -36.38
CA GLU A 193 11.50 0.31 -35.19
C GLU A 193 12.73 1.01 -34.63
N VAL A 194 12.71 1.28 -33.33
CA VAL A 194 13.85 1.78 -32.55
C VAL A 194 14.06 0.88 -31.33
N SER A 195 15.29 0.72 -30.87
CA SER A 195 15.55 -0.09 -29.68
C SER A 195 16.58 0.53 -28.74
N LYS A 196 16.42 0.24 -27.45
CA LYS A 196 17.34 0.67 -26.38
C LYS A 196 17.50 -0.44 -25.36
N THR A 197 18.74 -0.65 -24.93
CA THR A 197 19.08 -1.65 -23.92
C THR A 197 19.46 -0.96 -22.62
N PHE A 198 18.90 -1.46 -21.52
CA PHE A 198 19.16 -1.03 -20.17
C PHE A 198 19.88 -2.13 -19.39
N THR A 199 20.81 -1.73 -18.52
CA THR A 199 21.34 -2.61 -17.48
C THR A 199 20.45 -2.50 -16.26
N VAL A 200 19.99 -3.64 -15.72
CA VAL A 200 19.08 -3.69 -14.57
C VAL A 200 19.82 -4.24 -13.36
N LYS A 201 19.95 -3.41 -12.32
CA LYS A 201 20.63 -3.72 -11.06
C LYS A 201 19.62 -3.99 -9.96
N ALA A 202 19.36 -5.27 -9.69
CA ALA A 202 18.48 -5.71 -8.60
C ALA A 202 19.27 -5.95 -7.31
N ASN A 203 19.91 -4.90 -6.78
CA ASN A 203 20.81 -4.97 -5.62
C ASN A 203 20.43 -3.99 -4.48
N ASP A 204 19.21 -3.46 -4.50
CA ASP A 204 18.64 -2.60 -3.47
C ASP A 204 17.37 -3.24 -2.91
N GLY A 205 16.75 -2.71 -1.86
CA GLY A 205 15.46 -3.19 -1.39
C GLY A 205 15.25 -3.09 0.11
N ILE A 206 14.16 -3.71 0.55
CA ILE A 206 13.74 -3.78 1.95
C ILE A 206 14.14 -5.13 2.52
N CYS A 207 14.82 -5.11 3.65
CA CYS A 207 15.29 -6.33 4.31
C CYS A 207 14.33 -6.78 5.39
N TYR A 208 13.96 -5.83 6.25
CA TYR A 208 13.15 -6.11 7.41
C TYR A 208 12.13 -5.03 7.65
N ILE A 209 11.00 -5.44 8.22
CA ILE A 209 10.09 -4.54 8.92
C ILE A 209 10.26 -4.78 10.40
N ARG A 210 10.74 -3.76 11.11
CA ARG A 210 11.02 -3.80 12.55
C ARG A 210 9.85 -3.23 13.34
N PRO A 211 9.09 -4.04 14.09
CA PRO A 211 8.11 -3.52 15.04
C PRO A 211 8.82 -2.72 16.14
N GLY A 212 8.10 -1.79 16.77
CA GLY A 212 8.65 -0.87 17.75
C GLY A 212 9.23 -1.55 18.99
N VAL A 213 8.76 -2.75 19.30
CA VAL A 213 9.22 -3.61 20.39
C VAL A 213 9.59 -4.98 19.82
N LEU A 214 10.88 -5.30 19.83
CA LEU A 214 11.45 -6.55 19.31
C LEU A 214 11.53 -7.69 20.33
N ALA A 215 11.06 -7.47 21.55
CA ALA A 215 11.09 -8.48 22.60
C ALA A 215 10.42 -9.79 22.16
N VAL A 216 10.97 -10.89 22.68
CA VAL A 216 10.52 -12.27 22.46
C VAL A 216 10.48 -13.05 23.78
N ASN A 217 9.62 -14.05 23.86
CA ASN A 217 9.47 -14.89 25.05
C ASN A 217 10.52 -16.02 25.09
N THR A 218 11.81 -15.71 25.25
CA THR A 218 12.89 -16.70 25.43
C THR A 218 13.29 -16.88 26.89
N LEU A 219 14.07 -17.94 27.19
CA LEU A 219 14.80 -18.06 28.45
C LEU A 219 15.69 -16.83 28.70
N TYR A 220 15.67 -16.36 29.95
CA TYR A 220 16.53 -15.29 30.48
C TYR A 220 18.00 -15.51 30.09
N PRO A 221 18.76 -14.45 29.75
CA PRO A 221 18.42 -13.02 29.61
C PRO A 221 18.11 -12.57 28.18
N THR A 222 17.95 -13.50 27.25
CA THR A 222 18.11 -13.17 25.83
C THR A 222 16.84 -12.64 25.16
N GLY A 223 15.76 -12.37 25.91
CA GLY A 223 14.45 -11.99 25.36
C GLY A 223 14.38 -10.58 24.78
N TRP A 224 15.34 -9.72 25.15
CA TRP A 224 15.41 -8.32 24.75
C TRP A 224 16.60 -8.05 23.83
N PRO A 225 16.46 -7.21 22.80
CA PRO A 225 17.58 -6.80 21.96
C PRO A 225 18.69 -6.08 22.74
N GLU A 226 18.34 -5.36 23.82
CA GLU A 226 19.29 -4.57 24.60
C GLU A 226 20.21 -5.42 25.52
N GLY A 227 20.01 -6.74 25.59
CA GLY A 227 20.95 -7.69 26.22
C GLY A 227 21.03 -7.69 27.74
N ASP A 228 21.03 -6.52 28.40
CA ASP A 228 21.42 -6.39 29.81
C ASP A 228 20.49 -5.51 30.67
N ASN A 229 19.35 -5.07 30.12
CA ASN A 229 18.36 -4.30 30.85
C ASN A 229 17.04 -5.06 30.88
N ASN A 230 16.99 -6.09 31.73
CA ASN A 230 15.77 -6.87 31.94
C ASN A 230 14.66 -5.91 32.37
N ALA A 231 13.59 -5.81 31.59
CA ALA A 231 12.50 -4.93 31.98
C ALA A 231 11.90 -5.42 33.31
N TRP A 232 11.58 -4.50 34.23
CA TRP A 232 10.97 -4.87 35.53
C TRP A 232 9.68 -5.69 35.34
N TRP A 233 8.99 -5.40 34.24
CA TRP A 233 7.77 -6.04 33.82
C TRP A 233 8.06 -6.99 32.66
N GLY A 234 7.38 -8.13 32.62
CA GLY A 234 7.40 -9.05 31.50
C GLY A 234 8.74 -9.71 31.17
N SER A 235 9.53 -9.93 32.21
CA SER A 235 10.96 -10.14 32.11
C SER A 235 11.33 -11.57 31.68
N ASN A 236 10.86 -12.65 32.33
CA ASN A 236 11.33 -14.03 32.03
C ASN A 236 10.40 -15.17 32.48
N VAL A 237 9.11 -14.91 32.67
CA VAL A 237 8.31 -15.82 33.51
C VAL A 237 7.58 -16.90 32.73
N VAL A 238 7.47 -16.76 31.41
CA VAL A 238 6.66 -17.66 30.56
C VAL A 238 7.51 -18.53 29.63
N ASN A 239 8.71 -18.11 29.21
CA ASN A 239 9.71 -18.91 28.47
C ASN A 239 9.18 -19.92 27.44
N ARG A 240 9.24 -19.56 26.16
CA ARG A 240 8.82 -20.40 25.03
C ARG A 240 10.04 -20.99 24.30
N ALA A 241 9.98 -22.27 23.95
CA ALA A 241 11.05 -22.96 23.23
C ALA A 241 11.12 -22.54 21.75
N ASP A 242 9.99 -22.16 21.17
CA ASP A 242 9.81 -21.64 19.81
C ASP A 242 9.36 -20.16 19.82
N PRO A 243 10.18 -19.23 20.35
CA PRO A 243 9.81 -17.83 20.61
C PRO A 243 9.44 -17.00 19.36
N TYR A 244 9.83 -17.46 18.17
CA TYR A 244 9.54 -16.81 16.88
C TYR A 244 9.56 -17.84 15.74
N ASP A 245 8.91 -17.53 14.62
CA ASP A 245 9.07 -18.26 13.37
C ASP A 245 10.35 -17.81 12.65
N PRO A 246 11.38 -18.65 12.51
CA PRO A 246 12.64 -18.26 11.88
C PRO A 246 12.51 -17.96 10.39
N ASN A 247 11.42 -18.39 9.72
CA ASN A 247 11.16 -18.06 8.32
C ASN A 247 10.53 -16.68 8.15
N GLN A 248 10.03 -16.09 9.24
CA GLN A 248 9.36 -14.80 9.21
C GLN A 248 10.11 -13.73 10.02
N PHE A 249 10.80 -14.08 11.10
CA PHE A 249 11.34 -13.13 12.07
C PHE A 249 12.79 -13.45 12.44
N VAL A 250 13.62 -12.40 12.45
CA VAL A 250 15.02 -12.44 12.88
C VAL A 250 15.15 -11.68 14.20
N LYS A 251 15.61 -12.40 15.24
CA LYS A 251 15.81 -11.86 16.58
C LYS A 251 16.72 -10.63 16.57
N GLY A 252 16.28 -9.56 17.25
CA GLY A 252 17.01 -8.29 17.28
C GLY A 252 16.90 -7.44 16.01
N THR A 253 16.20 -7.93 14.98
CA THR A 253 16.07 -7.23 13.69
C THR A 253 14.62 -6.94 13.31
N GLY A 254 13.73 -7.93 13.35
CA GLY A 254 12.31 -7.77 12.96
C GLY A 254 11.83 -8.84 11.99
N PHE A 255 10.70 -8.59 11.33
CA PHE A 255 10.17 -9.48 10.29
C PHE A 255 10.93 -9.31 8.99
N ILE A 256 11.20 -10.41 8.28
CA ILE A 256 11.72 -10.39 6.91
C ILE A 256 10.67 -9.71 6.03
N ALA A 257 11.07 -8.71 5.24
CA ALA A 257 10.11 -7.88 4.51
C ALA A 257 9.26 -8.66 3.49
N SER A 258 9.85 -9.68 2.86
CA SER A 258 9.17 -10.56 1.92
C SER A 258 8.33 -11.66 2.59
N ALA A 259 8.43 -11.84 3.91
CA ALA A 259 7.68 -12.87 4.60
C ALA A 259 6.19 -12.52 4.65
N VAL A 260 5.36 -13.55 4.56
CA VAL A 260 3.91 -13.48 4.60
C VAL A 260 3.34 -14.50 5.56
N ASP A 261 2.11 -14.26 6.03
CA ASP A 261 1.29 -15.26 6.72
C ASP A 261 0.78 -16.36 5.77
N ALA A 262 0.02 -17.31 6.31
CA ALA A 262 -0.57 -18.41 5.54
C ALA A 262 -1.59 -17.96 4.47
N SER A 263 -2.09 -16.71 4.55
CA SER A 263 -3.02 -16.11 3.60
C SER A 263 -2.33 -15.15 2.61
N GLY A 264 -0.99 -15.05 2.65
CA GLY A 264 -0.23 -14.17 1.78
C GLY A 264 -0.19 -12.69 2.22
N ASN A 265 -0.55 -12.37 3.47
CA ASN A 265 -0.45 -11.00 3.99
C ASN A 265 0.93 -10.73 4.60
N HIS A 266 1.47 -9.56 4.32
CA HIS A 266 2.66 -9.03 4.98
C HIS A 266 2.33 -8.39 6.34
N PHE A 267 3.32 -8.31 7.21
CA PHE A 267 3.23 -7.52 8.45
C PHE A 267 3.07 -6.01 8.15
N PRO A 268 2.34 -5.25 8.95
CA PRO A 268 1.39 -5.73 9.94
C PRO A 268 0.06 -6.16 9.30
N SER A 269 -0.53 -7.21 9.86
CA SER A 269 -1.94 -7.59 9.65
C SER A 269 -2.83 -7.18 10.83
N THR A 270 -2.27 -6.86 12.00
CA THR A 270 -2.99 -6.28 13.12
C THR A 270 -2.48 -4.88 13.41
N ALA A 271 -3.30 -3.99 13.97
CA ALA A 271 -2.83 -2.67 14.41
C ALA A 271 -3.60 -2.18 15.63
N PHE A 272 -3.03 -1.18 16.29
CA PHE A 272 -3.64 -0.43 17.38
C PHE A 272 -3.08 0.99 17.37
N PRO A 273 -3.75 1.96 17.99
CA PRO A 273 -3.22 3.32 18.11
C PRO A 273 -1.81 3.34 18.68
N TYR A 274 -0.93 4.18 18.11
CA TYR A 274 0.47 4.33 18.50
C TYR A 274 1.37 3.12 18.27
N ALA A 275 0.85 2.02 17.70
CA ALA A 275 1.69 0.96 17.16
C ALA A 275 2.67 1.55 16.14
N ARG A 276 3.97 1.26 16.33
CA ARG A 276 5.05 1.85 15.53
C ARG A 276 5.88 0.75 14.91
N PHE A 277 6.28 0.93 13.66
CA PHE A 277 7.24 0.05 13.00
C PHE A 277 8.20 0.85 12.15
N ARG A 278 9.30 0.23 11.73
CA ARG A 278 10.34 0.82 10.91
C ARG A 278 10.61 -0.05 9.70
N ILE A 279 10.76 0.57 8.54
CA ILE A 279 11.24 -0.11 7.34
C ILE A 279 12.78 -0.08 7.35
N VAL A 280 13.42 -1.25 7.27
CA VAL A 280 14.88 -1.39 7.31
C VAL A 280 15.37 -1.84 5.93
N PRO A 281 15.91 -0.91 5.12
CA PRO A 281 16.47 -1.23 3.80
C PRO A 281 17.90 -1.80 3.90
N VAL A 282 18.45 -2.23 2.76
CA VAL A 282 19.78 -2.87 2.69
C VAL A 282 20.92 -1.91 3.01
N ASN A 283 20.82 -0.66 2.54
CA ASN A 283 21.78 0.38 2.88
C ASN A 283 21.32 1.18 4.10
N SER A 284 22.18 2.08 4.58
CA SER A 284 21.83 3.00 5.67
C SER A 284 20.51 3.72 5.38
N ILE A 285 19.63 3.79 6.38
CA ILE A 285 18.36 4.52 6.31
C ILE A 285 18.58 5.95 5.79
N SER A 286 19.70 6.59 6.14
CA SER A 286 20.10 7.93 5.67
C SER A 286 20.07 8.08 4.15
N GLN A 287 20.28 7.01 3.38
CA GLN A 287 20.30 7.00 1.92
C GLN A 287 18.91 6.85 1.27
N TYR A 288 17.83 6.80 2.04
CA TYR A 288 16.48 6.62 1.49
C TYR A 288 15.54 7.78 1.83
N THR A 289 14.62 8.06 0.92
CA THR A 289 13.40 8.85 1.17
C THR A 289 12.19 7.93 1.23
N TYR A 290 11.16 8.37 1.95
CA TYR A 290 9.96 7.59 2.22
C TYR A 290 8.73 8.43 1.88
N LYS A 291 7.75 7.83 1.21
CA LYS A 291 6.48 8.49 0.86
C LYS A 291 5.33 7.51 1.03
N ILE A 292 4.30 7.90 1.79
CA ILE A 292 3.07 7.12 1.87
C ILE A 292 2.24 7.41 0.62
N LEU A 293 2.08 6.42 -0.26
CA LEU A 293 1.29 6.54 -1.49
C LEU A 293 -0.20 6.28 -1.23
N LYS A 294 -0.49 5.32 -0.35
CA LYS A 294 -1.86 4.97 0.03
C LYS A 294 -1.97 4.88 1.55
N ASN A 295 -2.84 5.71 2.11
CA ASN A 295 -3.06 5.86 3.54
C ASN A 295 -4.57 5.86 3.87
N PRO A 296 -5.22 4.70 3.89
CA PRO A 296 -6.64 4.58 4.20
C PRO A 296 -6.98 5.27 5.52
N ASN A 297 -8.00 6.13 5.51
CA ASN A 297 -8.46 6.95 6.63
C ASN A 297 -7.37 7.79 7.34
N SER A 298 -6.24 8.09 6.68
CA SER A 298 -5.09 8.74 7.33
C SER A 298 -4.64 8.00 8.61
N SER A 299 -4.72 6.66 8.59
CA SER A 299 -4.47 5.81 9.75
C SER A 299 -2.99 5.68 10.09
N LEU A 300 -2.10 6.04 9.17
CA LEU A 300 -0.65 5.97 9.35
C LEU A 300 -0.01 7.36 9.21
N LYS A 301 1.00 7.67 10.03
CA LYS A 301 1.83 8.87 9.86
C LYS A 301 3.32 8.51 9.92
N ASN A 302 4.14 9.27 9.20
CA ASN A 302 5.60 9.22 9.26
C ASN A 302 6.07 10.55 9.87
N VAL A 303 6.50 10.52 11.13
CA VAL A 303 6.94 11.70 11.88
C VAL A 303 8.38 11.44 12.37
N PRO A 304 9.39 11.84 11.58
CA PRO A 304 10.78 11.69 11.97
C PRO A 304 11.06 12.49 13.26
N ARG A 305 11.76 11.86 14.19
CA ARG A 305 12.30 12.45 15.41
C ARG A 305 13.70 12.98 15.13
N SER A 306 13.94 14.26 15.40
CA SER A 306 15.25 14.89 15.19
C SER A 306 16.38 14.26 16.01
N SER A 307 16.05 13.68 17.18
CA SER A 307 16.99 13.01 18.08
C SER A 307 17.40 11.60 17.62
N VAL A 308 16.71 11.02 16.63
CA VAL A 308 16.94 9.64 16.18
C VAL A 308 16.99 9.63 14.65
N ALA A 309 18.20 9.65 14.07
CA ALA A 309 18.37 9.75 12.61
C ALA A 309 17.60 8.69 11.81
N ASP A 310 17.50 7.48 12.34
CA ASP A 310 16.78 6.36 11.70
C ASP A 310 15.26 6.51 11.72
N SER A 311 14.72 7.42 12.55
CA SER A 311 13.27 7.57 12.74
C SER A 311 12.53 8.06 11.50
N LYS A 312 13.24 8.56 10.48
CA LYS A 312 12.61 8.89 9.20
C LYS A 312 12.00 7.69 8.48
N SER A 313 12.42 6.49 8.83
CA SER A 313 11.87 5.24 8.33
C SER A 313 10.80 4.64 9.26
N GLU A 314 10.41 5.36 10.32
CA GLU A 314 9.38 4.93 11.28
C GLU A 314 7.99 5.41 10.88
N PHE A 315 7.02 4.52 11.01
CA PHE A 315 5.61 4.77 10.76
C PHE A 315 4.83 4.42 12.02
N ILE A 316 3.84 5.24 12.35
CA ILE A 316 3.03 5.09 13.55
C ILE A 316 1.56 5.20 13.20
N PHE A 317 0.76 4.28 13.74
CA PHE A 317 -0.68 4.28 13.60
C PHE A 317 -1.32 5.40 14.44
N THR A 318 -2.29 6.09 13.86
CA THR A 318 -3.10 7.12 14.53
C THR A 318 -4.31 6.50 15.21
N ASN A 319 -5.20 7.33 15.76
CA ASN A 319 -6.51 6.87 16.25
C ASN A 319 -7.52 6.62 15.11
N ASN A 320 -7.17 6.96 13.87
CA ASN A 320 -8.05 6.72 12.72
C ASN A 320 -7.95 5.25 12.31
N VAL A 321 -9.12 4.64 12.11
CA VAL A 321 -9.24 3.21 11.82
C VAL A 321 -9.46 3.02 10.31
N PRO A 322 -8.64 2.22 9.61
CA PRO A 322 -8.89 1.88 8.21
C PRO A 322 -10.05 0.87 8.09
N SER A 323 -10.60 0.65 6.90
CA SER A 323 -11.51 -0.48 6.70
C SER A 323 -10.74 -1.79 6.70
N LYS A 324 -11.39 -2.91 7.07
CA LYS A 324 -10.77 -4.23 7.04
C LYS A 324 -10.21 -4.55 5.65
N GLY A 325 -8.94 -4.95 5.60
CA GLY A 325 -8.27 -5.35 4.36
C GLY A 325 -7.81 -4.18 3.48
N ASP A 326 -8.05 -2.93 3.88
CA ASP A 326 -7.55 -1.77 3.14
C ASP A 326 -6.03 -1.83 3.01
N LYS A 327 -5.54 -1.57 1.80
CA LYS A 327 -4.11 -1.66 1.46
C LYS A 327 -3.39 -0.36 1.80
N PHE A 328 -2.26 -0.49 2.47
CA PHE A 328 -1.29 0.57 2.69
C PHE A 328 -0.13 0.39 1.72
N VAL A 329 0.38 1.50 1.17
CA VAL A 329 1.52 1.46 0.25
C VAL A 329 2.50 2.56 0.64
N ILE A 330 3.75 2.17 0.87
CA ILE A 330 4.86 3.05 1.23
C ILE A 330 5.93 2.92 0.16
N GLN A 331 6.21 4.01 -0.55
CA GLN A 331 7.33 4.10 -1.48
C GLN A 331 8.63 4.40 -0.74
N LEU A 332 9.71 3.75 -1.18
CA LEU A 332 11.07 4.07 -0.82
C LEU A 332 11.85 4.41 -2.09
N THR A 333 12.70 5.42 -2.00
CA THR A 333 13.65 5.77 -3.07
C THR A 333 15.05 5.95 -2.50
N ASN A 334 16.02 5.22 -3.03
CA ASN A 334 17.43 5.40 -2.69
C ASN A 334 17.95 6.67 -3.38
N THR A 335 18.50 7.61 -2.61
CA THR A 335 18.98 8.90 -3.10
C THR A 335 20.31 8.83 -3.85
N GLN A 336 21.03 7.72 -3.74
CA GLN A 336 22.31 7.49 -4.44
C GLN A 336 22.11 6.81 -5.78
N THR A 337 21.21 5.83 -5.85
CA THR A 337 21.01 4.98 -7.04
C THR A 337 19.72 5.29 -7.81
N ASN A 338 18.83 6.12 -7.24
CA ASN A 338 17.45 6.33 -7.66
C ASN A 338 16.59 5.06 -7.70
N ALA A 339 17.05 3.96 -7.09
CA ALA A 339 16.26 2.75 -6.97
C ALA A 339 14.96 3.05 -6.24
N THR A 340 13.84 2.69 -6.86
CA THR A 340 12.49 2.95 -6.33
C THR A 340 11.72 1.65 -6.22
N PHE A 341 11.14 1.43 -5.05
CA PHE A 341 10.35 0.25 -4.71
C PHE A 341 9.32 0.60 -3.63
N PHE A 342 8.45 -0.35 -3.28
CA PHE A 342 7.39 -0.11 -2.32
C PHE A 342 7.22 -1.26 -1.33
N TYR A 343 6.69 -0.93 -0.15
CA TYR A 343 6.17 -1.90 0.81
C TYR A 343 4.65 -1.83 0.85
N GLN A 344 3.99 -2.98 0.87
CA GLN A 344 2.54 -3.08 0.91
C GLN A 344 2.07 -4.05 2.00
N PHE A 345 1.05 -3.65 2.76
CA PHE A 345 0.40 -4.47 3.78
C PHE A 345 -1.10 -4.11 3.89
N SER A 346 -1.84 -4.85 4.71
CA SER A 346 -3.26 -4.57 5.02
C SER A 346 -3.62 -5.00 6.42
N ILE A 347 -4.45 -4.21 7.10
CA ILE A 347 -4.92 -4.51 8.46
C ILE A 347 -6.20 -5.35 8.41
N GLN A 348 -6.16 -6.51 9.06
CA GLN A 348 -7.26 -7.46 9.21
C GLN A 348 -7.98 -7.33 10.55
N HIS A 349 -7.29 -6.81 11.57
CA HIS A 349 -7.84 -6.59 12.91
C HIS A 349 -7.31 -5.28 13.51
N TRP A 350 -8.23 -4.43 13.99
CA TRP A 350 -7.88 -3.19 14.68
C TRP A 350 -8.28 -3.26 16.15
N PHE A 351 -7.30 -3.11 17.03
CA PHE A 351 -7.46 -3.17 18.48
C PHE A 351 -7.36 -1.78 19.10
N TYR A 352 -8.12 -1.54 20.15
CA TYR A 352 -8.00 -0.31 20.94
C TYR A 352 -8.44 -0.57 22.39
N VAL A 353 -7.97 0.30 23.28
CA VAL A 353 -8.39 0.32 24.69
C VAL A 353 -9.21 1.57 24.93
N HIS A 354 -10.22 1.48 25.79
CA HIS A 354 -10.99 2.66 26.18
C HIS A 354 -10.15 3.55 27.11
N THR A 355 -10.04 4.83 26.76
CA THR A 355 -9.29 5.84 27.52
C THR A 355 -10.19 6.39 28.64
N GLY A 356 -9.61 6.74 29.80
CA GLY A 356 -10.36 7.29 30.95
C GLY A 356 -10.22 6.57 32.29
N ASN A 357 -9.13 5.83 32.52
CA ASN A 357 -8.81 5.16 33.79
C ASN A 357 -9.95 4.26 34.30
N LEU A 358 -10.45 3.37 33.43
CA LEU A 358 -11.52 2.44 33.76
C LEU A 358 -11.13 1.42 34.85
N GLY A 359 -9.83 1.29 35.17
CA GLY A 359 -9.34 0.31 36.13
C GLY A 359 -9.72 -1.12 35.75
N PHE A 360 -9.78 -1.99 36.74
CA PHE A 360 -10.37 -3.32 36.62
C PHE A 360 -11.89 -3.20 36.63
N ILE A 361 -12.55 -3.74 35.61
CA ILE A 361 -14.02 -3.72 35.50
C ILE A 361 -14.58 -5.13 35.39
N SER A 362 -15.91 -5.27 35.52
CA SER A 362 -16.59 -6.54 35.30
C SER A 362 -16.58 -6.92 33.81
N PHE A 363 -16.71 -8.21 33.51
CA PHE A 363 -16.86 -8.68 32.13
C PHE A 363 -18.04 -8.01 31.40
N TYR A 364 -19.19 -7.86 32.09
CA TYR A 364 -20.39 -7.27 31.48
C TYR A 364 -20.20 -5.79 31.12
N ASP A 365 -19.47 -5.04 31.94
CA ASP A 365 -19.12 -3.65 31.62
C ASP A 365 -18.14 -3.60 30.45
N ALA A 366 -17.13 -4.48 30.42
CA ALA A 366 -16.19 -4.61 29.32
C ALA A 366 -16.89 -4.92 27.98
N GLU A 367 -17.79 -5.90 28.00
CA GLU A 367 -18.58 -6.27 26.83
C GLU A 367 -19.49 -5.13 26.38
N SER A 368 -20.17 -4.46 27.33
CA SER A 368 -21.04 -3.31 27.05
C SER A 368 -20.26 -2.16 26.40
N LEU A 369 -19.07 -1.83 26.90
CA LEU A 369 -18.22 -0.78 26.34
C LEU A 369 -17.86 -1.04 24.86
N CYS A 370 -17.41 -2.25 24.54
CA CYS A 370 -17.09 -2.60 23.16
C CYS A 370 -18.35 -2.60 22.27
N ARG A 371 -19.46 -3.19 22.74
CA ARG A 371 -20.72 -3.26 21.98
C ARG A 371 -21.33 -1.89 21.70
N ASN A 372 -21.25 -0.96 22.65
CA ASN A 372 -21.75 0.41 22.49
C ASN A 372 -20.98 1.19 21.40
N SER A 373 -19.76 0.75 21.07
CA SER A 373 -18.95 1.29 19.98
C SER A 373 -19.17 0.57 18.64
N GLY A 374 -20.07 -0.42 18.60
CA GLY A 374 -20.31 -1.31 17.45
C GLY A 374 -19.28 -2.43 17.31
N ASP A 375 -18.46 -2.65 18.35
CA ASP A 375 -17.28 -3.51 18.34
C ASP A 375 -17.47 -4.69 19.31
N ARG A 376 -16.41 -5.48 19.54
CA ARG A 376 -16.48 -6.64 20.44
C ARG A 376 -15.21 -6.80 21.27
N LEU A 377 -15.29 -7.59 22.32
CA LEU A 377 -14.10 -8.16 22.95
C LEU A 377 -13.39 -9.09 21.94
N PRO A 378 -12.04 -9.10 21.93
CA PRO A 378 -11.27 -9.99 21.08
C PRO A 378 -11.37 -11.44 21.56
N THR A 379 -11.07 -12.38 20.67
CA THR A 379 -10.81 -13.78 21.04
C THR A 379 -9.38 -13.91 21.59
N ARG A 380 -9.08 -15.00 22.28
CA ARG A 380 -7.72 -15.32 22.71
C ARG A 380 -6.77 -15.39 21.53
N ALA A 381 -7.17 -16.08 20.46
CA ALA A 381 -6.35 -16.28 19.26
C ALA A 381 -6.01 -14.96 18.54
N GLU A 382 -6.91 -13.98 18.58
CA GLU A 382 -6.65 -12.64 18.03
C GLU A 382 -5.62 -11.85 18.85
N LEU A 383 -5.57 -12.04 20.17
CA LEU A 383 -4.60 -11.38 21.03
C LEU A 383 -3.25 -12.10 21.04
N THR A 384 -3.24 -13.42 21.18
CA THR A 384 -2.03 -14.23 21.35
C THR A 384 -2.11 -15.54 20.58
N ASN A 385 -0.96 -16.00 20.08
CA ASN A 385 -0.75 -17.34 19.53
C ASN A 385 -0.03 -18.26 20.54
N SER A 386 -0.26 -18.04 21.83
CA SER A 386 0.08 -19.00 22.89
C SER A 386 -0.59 -20.36 22.60
N PRO A 387 0.05 -21.50 22.93
CA PRO A 387 -0.61 -22.80 22.86
C PRO A 387 -1.97 -22.83 23.59
N LEU A 388 -2.10 -22.09 24.69
CA LEU A 388 -3.35 -22.01 25.46
C LEU A 388 -4.43 -21.10 24.85
N ALA A 389 -4.16 -20.46 23.71
CA ALA A 389 -5.14 -19.64 23.00
C ALA A 389 -6.20 -20.47 22.27
N TYR A 390 -5.87 -21.74 21.94
CA TYR A 390 -6.71 -22.59 21.10
C TYR A 390 -7.43 -23.68 21.91
N ASP A 391 -6.84 -24.13 23.01
CA ASP A 391 -7.41 -25.21 23.83
C ASP A 391 -8.22 -24.67 25.00
N ASN A 392 -9.29 -25.38 25.35
CA ASN A 392 -9.97 -25.16 26.63
C ASN A 392 -9.02 -25.56 27.77
N ASN A 393 -8.77 -24.62 28.68
CA ASN A 393 -7.86 -24.83 29.80
C ASN A 393 -8.42 -24.16 31.06
N THR A 394 -7.94 -24.61 32.21
CA THR A 394 -8.33 -24.09 33.53
C THR A 394 -7.17 -23.36 34.21
N ASN A 395 -6.22 -22.84 33.42
CA ASN A 395 -5.00 -22.26 33.95
C ASN A 395 -5.28 -20.92 34.64
N THR A 396 -5.15 -20.86 35.96
CA THR A 396 -5.22 -19.60 36.71
C THR A 396 -3.83 -19.00 37.00
N GLN A 397 -2.76 -19.71 36.63
CA GLN A 397 -1.39 -19.25 36.88
C GLN A 397 -0.97 -18.22 35.85
N TRP A 398 -0.58 -17.03 36.33
CA TRP A 398 -0.06 -15.97 35.48
C TRP A 398 1.22 -16.40 34.77
N TYR A 399 2.05 -17.20 35.44
CA TYR A 399 3.35 -17.62 34.94
C TYR A 399 3.39 -19.13 34.77
N LEU A 400 3.14 -19.55 33.53
CA LEU A 400 3.22 -20.95 33.12
C LEU A 400 4.19 -21.05 31.95
N GLN A 401 5.16 -21.96 32.06
CA GLN A 401 6.15 -22.17 31.00
C GLN A 401 5.47 -22.56 29.67
N GLY A 402 5.89 -21.96 28.57
CA GLY A 402 5.34 -22.16 27.23
C GLY A 402 4.04 -21.39 26.93
N ASN A 403 3.39 -20.79 27.92
CA ASN A 403 2.13 -20.07 27.75
C ASN A 403 2.34 -18.62 27.28
N GLY A 404 3.03 -18.39 26.17
CA GLY A 404 3.31 -17.03 25.68
C GLY A 404 3.24 -16.94 24.18
N TYR A 405 3.18 -15.72 23.65
CA TYR A 405 3.19 -15.53 22.20
C TYR A 405 4.52 -15.99 21.57
N LYS A 406 4.44 -16.32 20.29
CA LYS A 406 5.55 -16.54 19.35
C LYS A 406 5.51 -15.44 18.29
N ARG A 407 6.64 -14.84 17.94
CA ARG A 407 6.65 -13.85 16.85
C ARG A 407 6.34 -14.50 15.51
N ALA A 408 5.25 -14.07 14.87
CA ALA A 408 4.79 -14.56 13.59
C ALA A 408 3.76 -13.60 12.98
N ILE A 409 3.74 -13.49 11.65
CA ILE A 409 2.83 -12.64 10.87
C ILE A 409 1.46 -13.32 10.78
N GLY A 410 0.37 -12.55 10.89
CA GLY A 410 -1.00 -13.02 10.69
C GLY A 410 -1.60 -13.86 11.82
N ASN A 411 -0.83 -14.20 12.85
CA ASN A 411 -1.28 -15.13 13.88
C ASN A 411 -2.03 -14.46 15.03
N SER A 412 -1.55 -13.32 15.52
CA SER A 412 -2.19 -12.57 16.61
C SER A 412 -1.55 -11.19 16.81
N LEU A 413 -2.21 -10.32 17.58
CA LEU A 413 -1.71 -9.01 17.98
C LEU A 413 -0.30 -9.07 18.61
N MET A 414 -0.12 -9.90 19.63
CA MET A 414 1.18 -10.01 20.31
C MET A 414 2.19 -10.86 19.54
N GLY A 415 1.74 -11.75 18.65
CA GLY A 415 2.62 -12.43 17.70
C GLY A 415 3.25 -11.44 16.72
N GLU A 416 2.49 -10.44 16.27
CA GLU A 416 3.01 -9.41 15.38
C GLU A 416 3.78 -8.32 16.12
N TRP A 417 3.26 -7.80 17.22
CA TRP A 417 3.79 -6.59 17.86
C TRP A 417 4.68 -6.87 19.07
N GLY A 418 4.66 -8.09 19.61
CA GLY A 418 5.38 -8.48 20.81
C GLY A 418 4.68 -8.02 22.09
N LYS A 419 5.48 -7.55 23.05
CA LYS A 419 5.00 -7.04 24.34
C LYS A 419 4.32 -5.67 24.16
N ILE A 420 3.03 -5.64 23.83
CA ILE A 420 2.32 -4.41 23.44
C ILE A 420 2.26 -3.35 24.55
N PHE A 421 2.37 -3.76 25.82
CA PHE A 421 2.53 -2.86 26.97
C PHE A 421 3.54 -1.72 26.72
N TYR A 422 4.68 -2.05 26.11
CA TYR A 422 5.81 -1.13 25.92
C TYR A 422 5.62 -0.08 24.83
N TYR A 423 4.54 -0.16 24.03
CA TYR A 423 4.22 0.87 23.05
C TYR A 423 3.60 2.11 23.68
N ALA A 424 2.85 1.93 24.76
CA ALA A 424 2.08 3.00 25.39
C ALA A 424 1.83 2.72 26.89
N PRO A 425 2.88 2.50 27.70
CA PRO A 425 2.74 2.07 29.08
C PRO A 425 2.22 3.19 29.98
N ILE A 426 1.26 2.90 30.88
CA ILE A 426 0.76 3.90 31.84
C ILE A 426 1.87 4.39 32.78
N ASN A 427 2.82 3.53 33.14
CA ASN A 427 3.93 3.88 34.04
C ASN A 427 5.12 4.56 33.32
N GLY A 428 5.03 4.78 32.00
CA GLY A 428 6.10 5.40 31.22
C GLY A 428 7.34 4.52 30.97
N ASP A 429 7.27 3.21 31.22
CA ASP A 429 8.39 2.28 30.97
C ASP A 429 8.55 2.00 29.46
N LEU A 430 9.01 3.00 28.70
CA LEU A 430 9.23 2.91 27.27
C LEU A 430 10.53 2.17 26.94
N ARG A 431 10.50 1.26 25.96
CA ARG A 431 11.64 0.42 25.54
C ARG A 431 11.86 0.47 24.04
N ASP A 432 13.02 0.00 23.57
CA ASP A 432 13.33 -0.17 22.15
C ASP A 432 13.05 1.12 21.34
N MET A 433 12.28 1.05 20.25
CA MET A 433 11.97 2.22 19.42
C MET A 433 11.16 3.28 20.17
N MET A 434 10.48 2.87 21.24
CA MET A 434 9.64 3.71 22.07
C MET A 434 10.47 4.48 23.10
N ALA A 435 11.69 4.04 23.39
CA ALA A 435 12.59 4.75 24.28
C ALA A 435 12.82 6.20 23.81
N GLY A 436 12.72 7.14 24.76
CA GLY A 436 12.92 8.57 24.49
C GLY A 436 11.79 9.25 23.71
N ILE A 437 10.63 8.61 23.52
CA ILE A 437 9.43 9.30 23.06
C ILE A 437 8.92 10.22 24.18
N SER A 438 8.59 11.47 23.85
CA SER A 438 8.00 12.43 24.78
C SER A 438 6.58 12.01 25.15
N ASP A 439 6.13 12.30 26.38
CA ASP A 439 4.74 12.11 26.82
C ASP A 439 3.72 12.88 25.96
N SER A 440 4.15 13.86 25.16
CA SER A 440 3.31 14.55 24.16
C SER A 440 3.05 13.73 22.89
N ASP A 441 3.87 12.72 22.61
CA ASP A 441 3.94 12.04 21.30
C ASP A 441 3.27 10.66 21.31
N TYR A 442 2.81 10.20 22.49
CA TYR A 442 2.00 8.99 22.66
C TYR A 442 0.96 9.18 23.77
N GLU A 443 -0.12 8.41 23.71
CA GLU A 443 -1.09 8.33 24.79
C GLU A 443 -0.77 7.12 25.68
N LYS A 444 -1.01 7.24 26.98
CA LYS A 444 -0.87 6.15 27.94
C LYS A 444 -2.07 5.21 27.83
N LEU A 445 -1.87 4.03 27.27
CA LEU A 445 -2.94 3.09 26.93
C LEU A 445 -2.92 1.81 27.77
N PHE A 446 -1.73 1.25 27.99
CA PHE A 446 -1.59 -0.11 28.47
C PHE A 446 -1.17 -0.18 29.94
N ASN A 447 -1.99 -0.85 30.74
CA ASN A 447 -1.59 -1.34 32.06
C ASN A 447 -0.84 -2.65 31.89
N TYR A 448 0.19 -2.90 32.70
CA TYR A 448 0.85 -4.20 32.67
C TYR A 448 -0.05 -5.22 33.37
N ASP A 449 -0.93 -5.86 32.60
CA ASP A 449 -1.97 -6.74 33.14
C ASP A 449 -2.70 -7.54 32.06
N PHE A 450 -3.73 -8.25 32.49
CA PHE A 450 -4.62 -9.05 31.67
C PHE A 450 -5.81 -8.27 31.13
N TYR A 451 -6.20 -8.64 29.91
CA TYR A 451 -7.33 -8.05 29.19
C TYR A 451 -8.35 -9.12 28.84
N PHE A 452 -9.64 -8.83 29.04
CA PHE A 452 -10.71 -9.78 28.77
C PHE A 452 -10.76 -10.22 27.31
N THR A 453 -11.17 -11.48 27.13
CA THR A 453 -11.56 -12.03 25.83
C THR A 453 -13.07 -12.33 25.83
N ASN A 454 -13.65 -12.56 24.65
CA ASN A 454 -15.07 -12.90 24.53
C ASN A 454 -15.40 -14.38 24.87
N GLU A 455 -14.40 -15.22 25.14
CA GLU A 455 -14.57 -16.66 25.30
C GLU A 455 -14.90 -17.06 26.75
N LEU A 456 -15.80 -18.04 26.88
CA LEU A 456 -16.16 -18.68 28.15
C LEU A 456 -15.16 -19.77 28.51
N THR A 457 -14.91 -19.95 29.81
CA THR A 457 -14.17 -21.11 30.32
C THR A 457 -15.14 -22.19 30.81
N SER A 458 -14.61 -23.38 31.11
CA SER A 458 -15.35 -24.43 31.82
C SER A 458 -15.31 -24.27 33.35
N VAL A 459 -14.62 -23.24 33.86
CA VAL A 459 -14.47 -23.01 35.30
C VAL A 459 -15.66 -22.20 35.79
N VAL A 460 -16.32 -22.73 36.80
CA VAL A 460 -17.44 -22.10 37.49
C VAL A 460 -17.08 -22.04 38.97
N ASP A 461 -17.21 -20.88 39.59
CA ASP A 461 -16.97 -20.75 41.03
C ASP A 461 -18.13 -21.32 41.86
N SER A 462 -18.00 -21.24 43.19
CA SER A 462 -19.01 -21.71 44.14
C SER A 462 -20.34 -20.96 44.04
N ASP A 463 -20.33 -19.74 43.50
CA ASP A 463 -21.51 -18.88 43.36
C ASP A 463 -22.19 -19.05 41.98
N GLY A 464 -21.65 -19.94 41.13
CA GLY A 464 -22.19 -20.24 39.81
C GLY A 464 -21.71 -19.27 38.72
N PHE A 465 -20.74 -18.40 39.02
CA PHE A 465 -20.16 -17.48 38.05
C PHE A 465 -19.20 -18.23 37.12
N ILE A 466 -19.40 -18.08 35.81
CA ILE A 466 -18.54 -18.71 34.81
C ILE A 466 -17.37 -17.77 34.53
N HIS A 467 -16.16 -18.23 34.85
CA HIS A 467 -14.93 -17.47 34.63
C HIS A 467 -14.69 -17.28 33.12
N ARG A 468 -13.90 -16.25 32.79
CA ARG A 468 -13.57 -15.87 31.42
C ARG A 468 -12.09 -16.00 31.16
N TYR A 469 -11.71 -16.20 29.89
CA TYR A 469 -10.30 -16.11 29.56
C TYR A 469 -9.86 -14.65 29.48
N SER A 470 -8.64 -14.38 29.94
CA SER A 470 -7.94 -13.12 29.75
C SER A 470 -6.54 -13.36 29.20
N VAL A 471 -5.97 -12.34 28.55
CA VAL A 471 -4.63 -12.40 27.96
C VAL A 471 -3.76 -11.28 28.51
N GLY A 472 -2.58 -11.63 29.03
CA GLY A 472 -1.60 -10.67 29.52
C GLY A 472 -0.94 -9.92 28.36
N ASN A 473 -0.89 -8.59 28.44
CA ASN A 473 -0.47 -7.74 27.32
C ASN A 473 1.04 -7.60 27.11
N ALA A 474 1.84 -8.23 27.98
CA ALA A 474 3.29 -8.29 27.83
C ALA A 474 3.79 -9.68 27.43
N GLU A 475 3.23 -10.78 27.95
CA GLU A 475 3.70 -12.14 27.62
C GLU A 475 2.84 -12.80 26.56
N GLY A 476 1.61 -12.34 26.36
CA GLY A 476 0.59 -13.06 25.59
C GLY A 476 0.21 -14.37 26.24
N ASN A 477 0.27 -14.45 27.56
CA ASN A 477 -0.15 -15.59 28.35
C ASN A 477 -1.66 -15.59 28.56
N VAL A 478 -2.25 -16.76 28.43
CA VAL A 478 -3.69 -16.98 28.61
C VAL A 478 -3.94 -17.51 30.02
N ILE A 479 -4.87 -16.89 30.73
CA ILE A 479 -5.37 -17.41 32.01
C ILE A 479 -6.89 -17.43 32.04
N VAL A 480 -7.42 -18.16 33.01
CA VAL A 480 -8.80 -18.09 33.46
C VAL A 480 -8.88 -17.02 34.55
N GLU A 481 -9.49 -15.89 34.21
CA GLU A 481 -9.70 -14.75 35.09
C GLU A 481 -10.97 -14.98 35.93
N PRO A 482 -10.88 -14.90 37.27
CA PRO A 482 -12.03 -15.09 38.14
C PRO A 482 -13.02 -13.94 38.03
N ASP A 483 -12.59 -12.67 38.18
CA ASP A 483 -13.56 -11.63 38.53
C ASP A 483 -13.45 -10.34 37.70
N SER A 484 -12.23 -9.93 37.33
CA SER A 484 -12.00 -8.61 36.74
C SER A 484 -10.72 -8.55 35.93
N ALA A 485 -10.75 -7.83 34.82
CA ALA A 485 -9.60 -7.55 33.96
C ALA A 485 -9.78 -6.19 33.26
N TYR A 486 -8.77 -5.77 32.51
CA TYR A 486 -8.88 -4.59 31.66
C TYR A 486 -9.63 -4.89 30.36
N THR A 487 -10.08 -3.83 29.70
CA THR A 487 -10.89 -3.91 28.47
C THR A 487 -10.08 -3.51 27.25
N MET A 488 -10.02 -4.42 26.28
CA MET A 488 -9.58 -4.17 24.93
C MET A 488 -10.71 -4.54 23.99
N CYS A 489 -10.97 -3.70 22.99
CA CYS A 489 -11.97 -3.95 21.97
C CYS A 489 -11.29 -4.20 20.63
N THR A 490 -11.98 -4.93 19.76
CA THR A 490 -11.59 -5.15 18.36
C THR A 490 -12.74 -4.81 17.42
N LYS A 491 -12.42 -4.11 16.32
CA LYS A 491 -13.40 -3.59 15.35
C LYS A 491 -13.86 -4.61 14.32
N TYR A 492 -13.00 -5.55 13.93
CA TYR A 492 -13.30 -6.56 12.90
C TYR A 492 -12.22 -7.64 12.87
#